data_AF-A0A1A3BG84-F1
#
_entry.id   AF-A0A1A3BG84-F1
#
_cell.length_a   1.000
_cell.length_b   1.000
_cell.length_c   1.000
_cell.angle_alpha   90.00
_cell.angle_beta   90.00
_cell.angle_gamma   90.00
#
_symmetry.space_group_name_H-M   'P 1'
#
loop_
_entity.id
_entity.type
_entity.pdbx_description
1 polymer ?
#
loop_
_entity_poly.entity_id
_entity_poly.type
_entity_poly.pdbx_seq_one_letter_code
_entity_poly.pdbx_strand_id
1 'polypeptide(L)'
;MVGFVGRLWLKTRLGVLSSRFLTLDGWVAFNLPRTVTAVGQGLLAGLAGVHVYLLSTEPGLPWYFVGYAVALVAGCLIAAVAMVANMNPSVPQRGWYVGSLICCAFLGLYVLSRLISLSGLEALTGRWDVAPVTLAMALAVAFLAVHTTVLSGINAAYPHRQNWQD
;
A
#
# COMPACT_ATOMS: atom_id res chain seq x y z
N MET A 1 7.15 -6.46 -26.93
CA MET A 1 6.27 -7.62 -27.21
C MET A 1 6.00 -8.34 -25.89
N VAL A 2 4.83 -8.14 -25.29
CA VAL A 2 4.49 -8.80 -24.00
C VAL A 2 4.10 -10.26 -24.32
N GLY A 3 4.90 -11.21 -23.83
CA GLY A 3 4.75 -12.63 -24.12
C GLY A 3 3.36 -13.17 -23.75
N PHE A 4 2.96 -14.26 -24.41
CA PHE A 4 1.68 -14.94 -24.20
C PHE A 4 1.35 -15.19 -22.71
N VAL A 5 2.37 -15.47 -21.90
CA VAL A 5 2.27 -15.61 -20.43
C VAL A 5 1.84 -14.31 -19.75
N GLY A 6 2.37 -13.15 -20.17
CA GLY A 6 1.97 -11.86 -19.63
C GLY A 6 0.53 -11.49 -19.97
N ARG A 7 0.05 -11.85 -21.17
CA ARG A 7 -1.37 -11.69 -21.54
C ARG A 7 -2.27 -12.61 -20.74
N LEU A 8 -1.86 -13.85 -20.49
CA LEU A 8 -2.63 -14.81 -19.71
C LEU A 8 -2.72 -14.35 -18.24
N TRP A 9 -1.61 -13.87 -17.68
CA TRP A 9 -1.54 -13.36 -16.30
C TRP A 9 -2.36 -12.07 -16.11
N LEU A 10 -2.33 -11.16 -17.09
CA LEU A 10 -3.23 -9.99 -17.10
C LEU A 10 -4.70 -10.41 -17.18
N LYS A 11 -5.04 -11.38 -18.04
CA LYS A 11 -6.42 -11.86 -18.20
C LYS A 11 -6.95 -12.55 -16.94
N THR A 12 -6.14 -13.37 -16.28
CA THR A 12 -6.53 -14.02 -15.01
C THR A 12 -6.61 -13.02 -13.88
N ARG A 13 -5.68 -12.07 -13.77
CA ARG A 13 -5.74 -11.01 -12.75
C ARG A 13 -6.96 -10.11 -12.93
N LEU A 14 -7.27 -9.72 -14.17
CA LEU A 14 -8.48 -8.96 -14.51
C LEU A 14 -9.75 -9.79 -14.28
N GLY A 15 -9.76 -11.07 -14.65
CA GLY A 15 -10.92 -11.95 -14.47
C GLY A 15 -11.23 -12.28 -13.00
N VAL A 16 -10.21 -12.41 -12.16
CA VAL A 16 -10.40 -12.63 -10.71
C VAL A 16 -10.87 -11.35 -10.04
N LEU A 17 -10.23 -10.20 -10.31
CA LEU A 17 -10.65 -8.89 -9.76
C LEU A 17 -12.03 -8.43 -10.29
N SER A 18 -12.44 -8.88 -11.47
CA SER A 18 -13.72 -8.59 -12.11
C SER A 18 -14.78 -9.69 -11.91
N SER A 19 -14.51 -10.70 -11.09
CA SER A 19 -15.51 -11.75 -10.84
C SER A 19 -16.73 -11.13 -10.12
N ARG A 20 -17.94 -11.50 -10.54
CA ARG A 20 -19.22 -10.99 -9.99
C ARG A 20 -19.29 -11.01 -8.46
N PHE A 21 -18.58 -11.94 -7.84
CA PHE A 21 -18.47 -12.07 -6.39
C PHE A 21 -17.65 -10.94 -5.73
N LEU A 22 -16.56 -10.50 -6.38
CA LEU A 22 -15.70 -9.42 -5.89
C LEU A 22 -16.24 -8.02 -6.23
N THR A 23 -17.12 -7.91 -7.22
CA THR A 23 -17.84 -6.67 -7.52
C THR A 23 -19.17 -6.57 -6.76
N LEU A 24 -19.53 -7.59 -5.94
CA LEU A 24 -20.85 -7.72 -5.30
C LEU A 24 -22.01 -7.46 -6.29
N ASP A 25 -21.89 -7.99 -7.52
CA ASP A 25 -22.80 -7.75 -8.67
C ASP A 25 -23.09 -6.26 -8.97
N GLY A 26 -22.27 -5.32 -8.49
CA GLY A 26 -22.49 -3.87 -8.62
C GLY A 26 -23.54 -3.30 -7.67
N TRP A 27 -24.03 -4.09 -6.69
CA TRP A 27 -25.04 -3.65 -5.71
C TRP A 27 -24.49 -2.72 -4.63
N VAL A 28 -23.19 -2.79 -4.35
CA VAL A 28 -22.53 -1.96 -3.33
C VAL A 28 -21.44 -1.15 -4.01
N ALA A 29 -21.79 0.07 -4.41
CA ALA A 29 -20.86 1.07 -4.91
C ALA A 29 -20.81 2.23 -3.90
N PHE A 30 -19.73 2.31 -3.14
CA PHE A 30 -19.47 3.47 -2.27
C PHE A 30 -18.76 4.53 -3.11
N ASN A 31 -19.55 5.49 -3.57
CA ASN A 31 -19.02 6.65 -4.26
C ASN A 31 -18.64 7.72 -3.22
N LEU A 32 -17.53 7.49 -2.53
CA LEU A 32 -16.81 8.51 -1.76
C LEU A 32 -15.33 8.62 -2.20
N PRO A 33 -15.04 8.96 -3.48
CA PRO A 33 -13.68 9.08 -4.02
C PRO A 33 -12.72 9.91 -3.16
N ARG A 34 -13.18 11.00 -2.53
CA ARG A 34 -12.29 11.81 -1.67
C ARG A 34 -11.97 11.09 -0.37
N THR A 35 -12.96 10.49 0.26
CA THR A 35 -12.79 9.74 1.52
C THR A 35 -11.91 8.52 1.32
N VAL A 36 -12.14 7.74 0.27
CA VAL A 36 -11.32 6.56 -0.05
C VAL A 36 -9.87 6.95 -0.32
N THR A 37 -9.66 8.06 -1.03
CA THR A 37 -8.31 8.59 -1.27
C THR A 37 -7.67 9.08 0.03
N ALA A 38 -8.40 9.78 0.88
CA ALA A 38 -7.92 10.22 2.19
C ALA A 38 -7.56 9.05 3.11
N VAL A 39 -8.35 7.97 3.09
CA VAL A 39 -8.03 6.72 3.81
C VAL A 39 -6.75 6.11 3.25
N GLY A 40 -6.61 6.00 1.92
CA GLY A 40 -5.39 5.50 1.28
C GLY A 40 -4.14 6.33 1.67
N GLN A 41 -4.25 7.65 1.64
CA GLN A 41 -3.18 8.56 2.09
C GLN A 41 -2.88 8.39 3.57
N GLY A 42 -3.90 8.29 4.42
CA GLY A 42 -3.76 8.09 5.86
C GLY A 42 -3.05 6.79 6.20
N LEU A 43 -3.34 5.71 5.47
CA LEU A 43 -2.68 4.42 5.65
C LEU A 43 -1.19 4.48 5.27
N LEU A 44 -0.84 5.14 4.16
CA LEU A 44 0.56 5.35 3.76
C LEU A 44 1.30 6.29 4.74
N ALA A 45 0.64 7.37 5.17
CA ALA A 45 1.19 8.30 6.14
C ALA A 45 1.39 7.65 7.51
N GLY A 46 0.46 6.80 7.95
CA GLY A 46 0.62 5.99 9.16
C GLY A 46 1.78 5.03 9.06
N LEU A 47 1.93 4.33 7.93
CA LEU A 47 3.05 3.42 7.68
C LEU A 47 4.39 4.17 7.75
N ALA A 48 4.46 5.34 7.12
CA ALA A 48 5.62 6.23 7.23
C ALA A 48 5.87 6.68 8.67
N GLY A 49 4.81 7.08 9.38
CA GLY A 49 4.87 7.53 10.77
C GLY A 49 5.43 6.47 11.72
N VAL A 50 5.04 5.20 11.55
CA VAL A 50 5.61 4.09 12.32
C VAL A 50 7.12 3.96 12.08
N HIS A 51 7.58 4.09 10.84
CA HIS A 51 9.01 3.99 10.53
C HIS A 51 9.80 5.19 11.06
N VAL A 52 9.23 6.40 11.01
CA VAL A 52 9.81 7.59 11.65
C VAL A 52 9.90 7.41 13.16
N TYR A 53 8.86 6.86 13.79
CA TYR A 53 8.87 6.54 15.21
C TYR A 53 10.04 5.61 15.55
N LEU A 54 10.19 4.48 14.85
CA LEU A 54 11.30 3.54 15.07
C LEU A 54 12.67 4.21 14.92
N LEU A 55 12.86 5.04 13.89
CA LEU A 55 14.10 5.79 13.68
C LEU A 55 14.41 6.78 14.81
N SER A 56 13.39 7.31 15.47
CA SER A 56 13.53 8.29 16.55
C SER A 56 13.69 7.67 17.94
N THR A 57 13.15 6.46 18.15
CA THR A 57 13.11 5.83 19.49
C THR A 57 14.13 4.73 19.69
N GLU A 58 14.58 4.07 18.63
CA GLU A 58 15.49 2.93 18.75
C GLU A 58 16.95 3.37 18.55
N PRO A 59 17.81 3.28 19.59
CA PRO A 59 19.23 3.57 19.45
C PRO A 59 19.97 2.41 18.77
N GLY A 60 21.06 2.72 18.06
CA GLY A 60 21.95 1.69 17.51
C GLY A 60 21.43 0.98 16.26
N LEU A 61 20.48 1.58 15.55
CA LEU A 61 19.97 1.03 14.29
C LEU A 61 21.08 0.93 13.23
N PRO A 62 21.22 -0.23 12.55
CA PRO A 62 22.16 -0.36 11.45
C PRO A 62 21.87 0.63 10.32
N TRP A 63 22.92 1.18 9.71
CA TRP A 63 22.81 2.18 8.65
C TRP A 63 21.95 1.71 7.45
N TYR A 64 21.99 0.41 7.14
CA TYR A 64 21.20 -0.16 6.05
C TYR A 64 19.69 -0.13 6.36
N PHE A 65 19.30 -0.31 7.63
CA PHE A 65 17.92 -0.19 8.07
C PHE A 65 17.46 1.26 8.01
N VAL A 66 18.32 2.19 8.42
CA VAL A 66 18.05 3.63 8.32
C VAL A 66 17.81 4.02 6.86
N GLY A 67 18.68 3.61 5.94
CA GLY A 67 18.52 3.87 4.51
C GLY A 67 17.22 3.29 3.95
N TYR A 68 16.89 2.05 4.33
CA TYR A 68 15.62 1.43 3.98
C TYR A 68 14.40 2.22 4.51
N ALA A 69 14.39 2.57 5.80
CA ALA A 69 13.28 3.25 6.43
C ALA A 69 13.07 4.65 5.82
N VAL A 70 14.13 5.39 5.56
CA VAL A 70 14.06 6.70 4.87
C VAL A 70 13.50 6.55 3.46
N ALA A 71 13.96 5.56 2.69
CA ALA A 71 13.44 5.29 1.35
C ALA A 71 11.96 4.92 1.37
N LEU A 72 11.54 4.08 2.32
CA LEU A 72 10.14 3.69 2.49
C LEU A 72 9.26 4.88 2.87
N VAL A 73 9.69 5.71 3.82
CA VAL A 73 8.98 6.94 4.24
C VAL A 73 8.82 7.88 3.05
N ALA A 74 9.91 8.18 2.34
CA ALA A 74 9.87 9.04 1.16
C ALA A 74 8.93 8.47 0.08
N GLY A 75 9.01 7.17 -0.19
CA GLY A 75 8.13 6.48 -1.14
C GLY A 75 6.65 6.59 -0.76
N CYS A 76 6.31 6.36 0.51
CA CYS A 76 4.94 6.46 1.00
C CYS A 76 4.38 7.88 0.83
N LEU A 77 5.16 8.90 1.18
CA LEU A 77 4.75 10.30 1.05
C LEU A 77 4.61 10.71 -0.42
N ILE A 78 5.55 10.32 -1.28
CA ILE A 78 5.46 10.58 -2.72
C ILE A 78 4.21 9.92 -3.32
N ALA A 79 3.94 8.66 -2.97
CA ALA A 79 2.75 7.94 -3.42
C ALA A 79 1.45 8.61 -2.94
N ALA A 80 1.40 9.03 -1.67
CA ALA A 80 0.26 9.73 -1.10
C ALA A 80 0.01 11.08 -1.79
N VAL A 81 1.05 11.86 -2.09
CA VAL A 81 0.93 13.11 -2.85
C VAL A 81 0.49 12.84 -4.29
N ALA A 82 1.05 11.81 -4.93
CA ALA A 82 0.68 11.44 -6.30
C ALA A 82 -0.80 11.07 -6.43
N MET A 83 -1.43 10.48 -5.41
CA MET A 83 -2.86 10.14 -5.42
C MET A 83 -3.81 11.33 -5.61
N VAL A 84 -3.37 12.55 -5.28
CA VAL A 84 -4.18 13.78 -5.39
C VAL A 84 -3.61 14.80 -6.38
N ALA A 85 -2.43 14.53 -6.94
CA ALA A 85 -1.78 15.44 -7.86
C ALA A 85 -2.59 15.58 -9.15
N ASN A 86 -3.08 16.79 -9.42
CA ASN A 86 -3.94 17.08 -10.57
C ASN A 86 -3.17 17.46 -11.85
N MET A 87 -1.86 17.14 -11.92
CA MET A 87 -1.02 17.45 -13.08
C MET A 87 -1.43 16.65 -14.33
N ASN A 88 -1.91 15.42 -14.12
CA ASN A 88 -2.33 14.52 -15.20
C ASN A 88 -3.31 13.48 -14.63
N PRO A 89 -4.42 13.15 -15.33
CA PRO A 89 -5.42 12.18 -14.84
C PRO A 89 -4.87 10.78 -14.56
N SER A 90 -3.72 10.41 -15.14
CA SER A 90 -3.04 9.14 -14.88
C SER A 90 -2.19 9.14 -13.61
N VAL A 91 -1.82 10.30 -13.07
CA VAL A 91 -0.93 10.43 -11.90
C VAL A 91 -1.59 9.89 -10.63
N PRO A 92 -2.87 10.19 -10.32
CA PRO A 92 -3.58 9.60 -9.19
C PRO A 92 -3.57 8.07 -9.19
N GLN A 93 -3.89 7.44 -10.33
CA GLN A 93 -3.86 5.99 -10.47
C GLN A 93 -2.45 5.42 -10.29
N ARG A 94 -1.42 6.10 -10.82
CA ARG A 94 -0.03 5.70 -10.60
C ARG A 94 0.35 5.79 -9.11
N GLY A 95 -0.14 6.80 -8.38
CA GLY A 95 0.04 6.92 -6.94
C GLY A 95 -0.45 5.68 -6.19
N TRP A 96 -1.64 5.18 -6.53
CA TRP A 96 -2.19 3.94 -5.97
C TRP A 96 -1.33 2.71 -6.27
N TYR A 97 -0.87 2.54 -7.51
CA TYR A 97 0.00 1.42 -7.87
C TYR A 97 1.36 1.48 -7.17
N VAL A 98 1.96 2.67 -7.08
CA VAL A 98 3.23 2.88 -6.36
C VAL A 98 3.04 2.57 -4.87
N GLY A 99 1.96 3.06 -4.25
CA GLY A 99 1.62 2.71 -2.87
C GLY A 99 1.52 1.21 -2.66
N SER A 100 0.83 0.49 -3.57
CA SER A 100 0.75 -0.98 -3.49
C SER A 100 2.08 -1.68 -3.68
N LEU A 101 2.92 -1.20 -4.59
CA LEU A 101 4.26 -1.73 -4.78
C LEU A 101 5.08 -1.60 -3.50
N ILE A 102 5.03 -0.44 -2.86
CA ILE A 102 5.72 -0.18 -1.58
C ILE A 102 5.17 -1.09 -0.48
N CYS A 103 3.85 -1.20 -0.32
CA CYS A 103 3.25 -2.09 0.67
C CYS A 103 3.59 -3.56 0.43
N CYS A 104 3.58 -4.03 -0.82
CA CYS A 104 3.99 -5.39 -1.18
C CYS A 104 5.47 -5.63 -0.89
N ALA A 105 6.35 -4.67 -1.23
CA ALA A 105 7.78 -4.76 -0.93
C ALA A 105 8.03 -4.79 0.58
N PHE A 106 7.36 -3.90 1.34
CA PHE A 106 7.40 -3.89 2.80
C PHE A 106 6.94 -5.24 3.38
N LEU A 107 5.79 -5.78 2.95
CA LEU A 107 5.29 -7.06 3.45
C LEU A 107 6.22 -8.22 3.06
N GLY A 108 6.80 -8.19 1.86
CA GLY A 108 7.79 -9.17 1.42
C GLY A 108 9.04 -9.14 2.29
N LEU A 109 9.60 -7.95 2.56
CA LEU A 109 10.72 -7.78 3.48
C LEU A 109 10.37 -8.19 4.90
N TYR A 110 9.18 -7.82 5.37
CA TYR A 110 8.65 -8.19 6.68
C TYR A 110 8.51 -9.70 6.84
N VAL A 111 8.11 -10.42 5.79
CA VAL A 111 8.06 -11.89 5.81
C VAL A 111 9.46 -12.49 5.68
N LEU A 112 10.32 -11.93 4.83
CA LEU A 112 11.68 -12.44 4.62
C LEU A 112 12.55 -12.27 5.87
N SER A 113 12.40 -11.15 6.60
CA SER A 113 13.07 -10.92 7.88
C SER A 113 12.65 -11.91 8.97
N ARG A 114 11.57 -12.68 8.75
CA ARG A 114 11.17 -13.78 9.64
C ARG A 114 11.91 -15.08 9.33
N LEU A 115 12.34 -15.25 8.09
CA LEU A 115 13.02 -16.46 7.63
C LEU A 115 14.54 -16.34 7.77
N ILE A 116 15.06 -15.12 7.83
CA ILE A 116 16.49 -14.82 7.86
C ILE A 116 16.77 -13.91 9.04
N SER A 117 17.67 -14.32 9.93
CA SER A 117 18.17 -13.45 10.99
C SER A 117 19.13 -12.42 10.38
N LEU A 118 18.80 -11.14 10.54
CA LEU A 118 19.60 -10.02 10.03
C LEU A 118 20.54 -9.54 11.14
N SER A 119 21.84 -9.63 10.90
CA SER A 119 22.88 -9.24 11.85
C SER A 119 22.78 -7.75 12.20
N GLY A 120 22.73 -7.43 13.50
CA GLY A 120 22.58 -6.06 13.99
C GLY A 120 21.13 -5.56 14.07
N LEU A 121 20.15 -6.36 13.65
CA LEU A 121 18.74 -6.09 13.91
C LEU A 121 18.22 -6.86 15.12
N GLU A 122 19.03 -7.59 15.88
CA GLU A 122 18.60 -8.46 17.01
C GLU A 122 17.72 -7.77 18.05
N ALA A 123 17.92 -6.46 18.29
CA ALA A 123 17.05 -5.64 19.14
C ALA A 123 15.62 -5.48 18.56
N LEU A 124 15.48 -5.53 17.23
CA LEU A 124 14.23 -5.48 16.47
C LEU A 124 13.72 -6.88 16.04
N THR A 125 14.61 -7.84 15.76
CA THR A 125 14.32 -9.23 15.37
C THR A 125 14.29 -10.12 16.60
N GLY A 126 13.11 -10.20 17.22
CA GLY A 126 12.88 -11.09 18.36
C GLY A 126 11.46 -11.02 18.91
N ARG A 127 10.71 -9.95 18.58
CA ARG A 127 9.34 -9.76 19.08
C ARG A 127 8.44 -9.30 17.96
N TRP A 128 7.75 -10.27 17.38
CA TRP A 128 6.60 -10.04 16.52
C TRP A 128 5.47 -9.26 17.21
N ASP A 129 5.57 -9.09 18.53
CA ASP A 129 4.64 -8.35 19.39
C ASP A 129 5.09 -6.92 19.69
N VAL A 130 6.14 -6.40 19.03
CA VAL A 130 6.44 -4.97 19.10
C VAL A 130 5.33 -4.24 18.35
N ALA A 131 4.39 -3.68 19.13
CA ALA A 131 3.18 -3.01 18.64
C ALA A 131 3.41 -2.10 17.41
N PRO A 132 4.50 -1.31 17.32
CA PRO A 132 4.85 -0.56 16.11
C PRO A 132 4.92 -1.41 14.84
N VAL A 133 5.60 -2.57 14.86
CA VAL A 133 5.84 -3.36 13.65
C VAL A 133 4.55 -4.07 13.19
N THR A 134 3.75 -4.57 14.13
CA THR A 134 2.43 -5.15 13.84
C THR A 134 1.47 -4.09 13.30
N LEU A 135 1.53 -2.87 13.83
CA LEU A 135 0.78 -1.74 13.30
C LEU A 135 1.21 -1.42 11.86
N ALA A 136 2.51 -1.36 11.55
CA ALA A 136 2.98 -1.16 10.18
C ALA A 136 2.47 -2.25 9.22
N MET A 137 2.50 -3.52 9.63
CA MET A 137 1.91 -4.62 8.86
C MET A 137 0.42 -4.42 8.62
N ALA A 138 -0.34 -4.11 9.67
CA ALA A 138 -1.78 -3.88 9.56
C ALA A 138 -2.09 -2.72 8.60
N LEU A 139 -1.35 -1.62 8.67
CA LEU A 139 -1.51 -0.47 7.78
C LEU A 139 -1.21 -0.82 6.32
N ALA A 140 -0.14 -1.58 6.07
CA ALA A 140 0.21 -2.04 4.72
C ALA A 140 -0.85 -3.00 4.14
N VAL A 141 -1.33 -3.95 4.95
CA VAL A 141 -2.40 -4.89 4.54
C VAL A 141 -3.70 -4.13 4.29
N ALA A 142 -4.07 -3.21 5.18
CA ALA A 142 -5.26 -2.38 5.02
C ALA A 142 -5.17 -1.52 3.75
N PHE A 143 -4.01 -0.95 3.44
CA PHE A 143 -3.82 -0.20 2.20
C PHE A 143 -4.06 -1.07 0.96
N LEU A 144 -3.50 -2.29 0.94
CA LEU A 144 -3.72 -3.23 -0.15
C LEU A 144 -5.21 -3.61 -0.25
N ALA A 145 -5.89 -3.86 0.87
CA ALA A 145 -7.31 -4.15 0.89
C ALA A 145 -8.13 -2.99 0.30
N VAL A 146 -7.85 -1.74 0.72
CA VAL A 146 -8.49 -0.55 0.14
C VAL A 146 -8.23 -0.47 -1.36
N HIS A 147 -6.99 -0.60 -1.82
CA HIS A 147 -6.71 -0.53 -3.25
C HIS A 147 -7.38 -1.68 -4.03
N THR A 148 -7.50 -2.89 -3.46
CA THR A 148 -8.27 -3.97 -4.11
C THR A 148 -9.74 -3.63 -4.27
N THR A 149 -10.36 -2.94 -3.30
CA THR A 149 -11.76 -2.48 -3.43
C THR A 149 -11.94 -1.40 -4.48
N VAL A 150 -10.90 -0.57 -4.70
CA VAL A 150 -10.86 0.41 -5.78
C VAL A 150 -10.74 -0.28 -7.14
N LEU A 151 -9.88 -1.30 -7.24
CA LEU A 151 -9.70 -2.08 -8.48
C LEU A 151 -10.91 -2.96 -8.82
N SER A 152 -11.65 -3.45 -7.82
CA SER A 152 -12.88 -4.21 -8.04
C SER A 152 -14.10 -3.31 -8.33
N GLY A 153 -13.95 -1.98 -8.24
CA GLY A 153 -15.04 -1.05 -8.47
C GLY A 153 -16.08 -0.98 -7.34
N ILE A 154 -15.82 -1.58 -6.18
CA ILE A 154 -16.64 -1.40 -4.96
C ILE A 154 -16.53 0.06 -4.47
N ASN A 155 -15.29 0.59 -4.49
CA ASN A 155 -15.00 1.97 -4.08
C ASN A 155 -14.55 2.79 -5.29
N ALA A 156 -15.12 3.98 -5.45
CA ALA A 156 -14.53 4.98 -6.34
C ALA A 156 -13.33 5.63 -5.64
N ALA A 157 -12.28 5.98 -6.41
CA ALA A 157 -11.14 6.76 -5.93
C ALA A 157 -10.94 7.99 -6.83
N TYR A 158 -10.52 9.11 -6.24
CA TYR A 158 -10.27 10.34 -7.00
C TYR A 158 -9.23 10.07 -8.11
N PRO A 159 -9.44 10.54 -9.36
CA PRO A 159 -10.46 11.48 -9.82
C PRO A 159 -11.74 10.84 -10.39
N HIS A 160 -11.85 9.51 -10.43
CA HIS A 160 -13.02 8.85 -11.00
C HIS A 160 -14.23 9.01 -10.06
N ARG A 161 -15.36 9.47 -10.61
CA ARG A 161 -16.63 9.64 -9.90
C ARG A 161 -17.70 8.75 -10.54
N GLN A 162 -18.48 8.05 -9.74
CA GLN A 162 -19.70 7.37 -10.16
C GLN A 162 -20.91 8.15 -9.65
N ASN A 163 -21.43 9.09 -10.46
CA ASN A 163 -22.71 9.80 -10.38
C ASN A 163 -23.22 10.40 -9.05
N TRP A 164 -22.57 10.20 -7.91
CA TRP A 164 -22.95 10.77 -6.61
C TRP A 164 -21.87 11.79 -6.17
N GLN A 165 -22.23 12.71 -5.28
CA GLN A 165 -21.35 13.79 -4.83
C GLN A 165 -20.78 13.52 -3.44
N ASP A 166 -19.49 13.87 -3.26
CA ASP A 166 -18.83 14.06 -1.97
C ASP A 166 -18.26 15.48 -1.87
#